data_AF-A0A1H4M3P1-F1
#
_entry.id   AF-A0A1H4M3P1-F1
#
_cell.length_a   1.000
_cell.length_b   1.000
_cell.length_c   1.000
_cell.angle_alpha   90.00
_cell.angle_beta   90.00
_cell.angle_gamma   90.00
#
_symmetry.space_group_name_H-M   'P 1'
#
loop_
_entity.id
_entity.type
_entity.pdbx_description
1 polymer ?
#
loop_
_entity_poly.entity_id
_entity_poly.type
_entity_poly.pdbx_seq_one_letter_code
_entity_poly.pdbx_strand_id
1 'polypeptide(L)'
;MKTFTQVMLIAGLVGAAAIPAAADAQVYVHVGPPRPIYERRPPPPRPGWAWRAGYHRWDGARYVWMPGEYVAPPRPRAIWVGGAWVHGPRGYYWREGYWR
;
A
#
# COMPACT_ATOMS: atom_id res chain seq x y z
N MET A 1 48.81 44.20 -3.91
CA MET A 1 47.68 43.30 -4.22
C MET A 1 48.06 41.87 -3.87
N LYS A 2 47.81 41.45 -2.63
CA LYS A 2 47.95 40.05 -2.13
C LYS A 2 46.82 39.85 -1.11
N THR A 3 46.01 38.82 -1.36
CA THR A 3 44.67 38.45 -0.86
C THR A 3 44.62 38.15 0.65
N PHE A 4 43.77 38.83 1.44
CA PHE A 4 42.42 38.44 1.92
C PHE A 4 42.33 37.18 2.82
N THR A 5 42.68 37.37 4.10
CA THR A 5 41.89 37.15 5.34
C THR A 5 40.93 35.95 5.50
N GLN A 6 41.28 35.13 6.51
CA GLN A 6 40.48 34.37 7.51
C GLN A 6 39.58 33.17 7.18
N VAL A 7 39.99 32.07 7.82
CA VAL A 7 39.30 30.89 8.34
C VAL A 7 37.89 31.15 8.87
N MET A 8 36.92 30.28 8.52
CA MET A 8 35.93 29.74 9.45
C MET A 8 35.47 28.33 9.04
N LEU A 9 35.77 27.37 9.90
CA LEU A 9 35.15 26.04 9.97
C LEU A 9 33.67 26.19 10.33
N ILE A 10 32.76 25.57 9.56
CA ILE A 10 31.40 25.32 10.02
C ILE A 10 31.27 23.84 10.31
N ALA A 11 31.18 23.54 11.60
CA ALA A 11 30.88 22.24 12.16
C ALA A 11 29.36 21.98 12.14
N GLY A 12 28.99 20.73 11.87
CA GLY A 12 27.92 20.02 12.55
C GLY A 12 26.47 20.42 12.26
N LEU A 13 25.79 19.63 11.42
CA LEU A 13 24.43 19.21 11.73
C LEU A 13 24.19 17.82 11.11
N VAL A 14 24.46 16.76 11.88
CA VAL A 14 23.86 15.45 11.58
C VAL A 14 22.40 15.57 11.99
N GLY A 15 21.56 15.93 11.02
CA GLY A 15 20.12 15.85 11.18
C GLY A 15 19.74 14.38 11.28
N ALA A 16 19.46 13.90 12.50
CA ALA A 16 18.74 12.66 12.68
C ALA A 16 17.34 12.87 12.06
N ALA A 17 17.17 12.46 10.81
CA ALA A 17 15.86 12.40 10.19
C ALA A 17 15.04 11.39 10.99
N ALA A 18 14.16 11.89 11.85
CA ALA A 18 13.13 11.07 12.46
C ALA A 18 12.29 10.51 11.31
N ILE A 19 12.50 9.23 10.98
CA ILE A 19 11.64 8.52 10.05
C ILE A 19 10.30 8.43 10.78
N PRO A 20 9.22 9.06 10.27
CA PRO A 20 7.91 8.88 10.88
C PRO A 20 7.56 7.39 10.79
N ALA A 21 7.39 6.75 11.95
CA ALA A 21 6.81 5.42 12.00
C ALA A 21 5.37 5.54 11.47
N ALA A 22 5.08 4.94 10.32
CA ALA A 22 3.73 4.86 9.82
C ALA A 22 2.90 4.05 10.83
N ALA A 23 1.92 4.68 11.46
CA ALA A 23 0.97 3.98 12.31
C ALA A 23 -0.08 3.31 11.41
N ASP A 24 -0.15 1.98 11.43
CA ASP A 24 -1.19 1.22 10.73
C ASP A 24 -2.54 1.37 11.45
N ALA A 25 -3.34 2.37 11.05
CA ALA A 25 -4.68 2.56 11.57
C ALA A 25 -5.66 1.58 10.89
N GLN A 26 -6.14 0.58 11.62
CA GLN A 26 -7.18 -0.33 11.11
C GLN A 26 -8.56 0.34 11.15
N VAL A 27 -9.18 0.49 9.98
CA VAL A 27 -10.55 1.00 9.84
C VAL A 27 -11.56 -0.14 9.96
N TYR A 28 -12.59 0.07 10.78
CA TYR A 28 -13.72 -0.84 10.96
C TYR A 28 -15.01 -0.19 10.45
N VAL A 29 -15.84 -0.99 9.77
CA VAL A 29 -17.12 -0.60 9.19
C VAL A 29 -18.21 -1.54 9.72
N HIS A 30 -19.33 -0.99 10.18
CA HIS A 30 -20.43 -1.79 10.72
C HIS A 30 -21.31 -2.39 9.63
N VAL A 31 -21.43 -1.70 8.50
CA VAL A 31 -22.11 -2.20 7.31
C VAL A 31 -21.13 -3.08 6.54
N GLY A 32 -21.54 -4.29 6.17
CA GLY A 32 -20.68 -5.19 5.39
C GLY A 32 -20.46 -4.69 3.95
N PRO A 33 -19.37 -5.10 3.30
CA PRO A 33 -19.13 -4.76 1.90
C PRO A 33 -20.20 -5.37 0.99
N PRO A 34 -20.52 -4.73 -0.14
CA PRO A 34 -21.29 -5.37 -1.19
C PRO A 34 -20.59 -6.63 -1.70
N ARG A 35 -21.32 -7.47 -2.43
CA ARG A 35 -20.75 -8.66 -3.07
C ARG A 35 -19.58 -8.24 -3.99
N PRO A 36 -18.46 -8.98 -4.00
CA PRO A 36 -17.37 -8.72 -4.95
C PRO A 36 -17.87 -8.75 -6.39
N ILE A 37 -17.40 -7.81 -7.20
CA ILE A 37 -17.66 -7.83 -8.64
C ILE A 37 -16.64 -8.78 -9.27
N TYR A 38 -17.12 -9.76 -10.04
CA TYR A 38 -16.26 -10.65 -10.79
C TYR A 38 -15.82 -9.98 -12.09
N GLU A 39 -14.52 -9.73 -12.21
CA GLU A 39 -13.93 -9.12 -13.40
C GLU A 39 -13.36 -10.19 -14.34
N ARG A 40 -13.55 -9.96 -15.64
CA ARG A 40 -12.81 -10.73 -16.65
C ARG A 40 -11.35 -10.31 -16.63
N ARG A 41 -10.47 -11.22 -16.21
CA ARG A 41 -9.02 -11.01 -16.20
C ARG A 41 -8.50 -10.90 -17.65
N PRO A 42 -7.93 -9.75 -18.08
CA PRO A 42 -7.28 -9.63 -19.39
C PRO A 42 -5.98 -10.46 -19.42
N PRO A 43 -5.33 -10.68 -20.56
CA PRO A 43 -4.01 -11.32 -20.60
C PRO A 43 -2.98 -10.55 -19.75
N PRO A 44 -2.04 -11.24 -19.07
CA PRO A 44 -0.99 -10.59 -18.30
C PRO A 44 -0.06 -9.78 -19.22
N PRO A 45 0.43 -8.61 -18.77
CA PRO A 45 1.34 -7.80 -19.58
C PRO A 45 2.71 -8.47 -19.78
N ARG A 46 3.15 -9.29 -18.82
CA ARG A 46 4.37 -10.10 -18.91
C ARG A 46 4.20 -11.42 -18.16
N PRO A 47 4.96 -12.48 -18.52
CA PRO A 47 5.01 -13.70 -17.74
C PRO A 47 5.34 -13.44 -16.27
N GLY A 48 4.66 -14.14 -15.36
CA GLY A 48 4.87 -14.03 -13.91
C GLY A 48 4.11 -12.91 -13.19
N TRP A 49 3.44 -11.99 -13.90
CA TRP A 49 2.60 -10.98 -13.26
C TRP A 49 1.37 -11.61 -12.60
N ALA A 50 1.11 -11.22 -11.36
CA ALA A 50 -0.02 -11.72 -10.60
C ALA A 50 -1.24 -10.81 -10.78
N TRP A 51 -2.43 -11.42 -10.77
CA TRP A 51 -3.67 -10.66 -10.79
C TRP A 51 -4.10 -10.31 -9.37
N ARG A 52 -4.15 -9.02 -9.08
CA ARG A 52 -4.77 -8.46 -7.90
C ARG A 52 -6.22 -8.15 -8.25
N ALA A 53 -7.14 -8.99 -7.79
CA ALA A 53 -8.56 -8.80 -8.03
C ALA A 53 -9.06 -7.46 -7.45
N GLY A 54 -10.07 -6.87 -8.10
CA GLY A 54 -10.73 -5.68 -7.58
C GLY A 54 -11.45 -5.92 -6.26
N TYR A 55 -11.72 -4.84 -5.54
CA TYR A 55 -12.35 -4.89 -4.23
C TYR A 55 -13.15 -3.62 -3.93
N HIS A 56 -14.12 -3.73 -3.02
CA HIS A 56 -14.84 -2.59 -2.49
C HIS A 56 -13.99 -1.89 -1.42
N ARG A 57 -13.46 -0.71 -1.71
CA ARG A 57 -12.76 0.13 -0.74
C ARG A 57 -13.77 0.99 0.01
N TRP A 58 -13.63 1.09 1.33
CA TRP A 58 -14.38 2.08 2.10
C TRP A 58 -13.66 3.44 2.01
N ASP A 59 -14.36 4.49 1.59
CA ASP A 59 -13.79 5.85 1.46
C ASP A 59 -14.05 6.76 2.68
N GLY A 60 -14.77 6.26 3.68
CA GLY A 60 -15.23 7.04 4.84
C GLY A 60 -16.74 7.27 4.85
N ALA A 61 -17.40 7.19 3.70
CA ALA A 61 -18.85 7.38 3.57
C ALA A 61 -19.55 6.24 2.83
N ARG A 62 -18.87 5.60 1.87
CA ARG A 62 -19.43 4.56 1.01
C ARG A 62 -18.38 3.58 0.53
N TYR A 63 -18.86 2.47 -0.03
CA TYR A 63 -18.03 1.54 -0.78
C TYR A 63 -17.81 2.04 -2.21
N VAL A 64 -16.55 2.08 -2.61
CA VAL A 64 -16.09 2.43 -3.96
C VAL A 64 -15.41 1.21 -4.55
N TRP A 65 -15.82 0.82 -5.76
CA TRP A 65 -15.18 -0.28 -6.47
C TRP A 65 -13.79 0.14 -6.95
N MET A 66 -12.77 -0.59 -6.52
CA MET A 66 -11.41 -0.51 -7.04
C MET A 66 -11.24 -1.65 -8.05
N PRO A 67 -11.02 -1.35 -9.35
CA PRO A 67 -10.85 -2.39 -10.35
C PRO A 67 -9.58 -3.21 -10.11
N GLY A 68 -9.60 -4.45 -10.53
CA GLY A 68 -8.45 -5.34 -10.47
C GLY A 68 -7.35 -4.92 -11.43
N GLU A 69 -6.12 -5.29 -11.09
CA GLU A 69 -4.95 -4.98 -11.90
C GLU A 69 -3.90 -6.09 -11.84
N TYR A 70 -2.97 -6.00 -12.78
CA TYR A 70 -1.78 -6.84 -12.78
C TYR A 70 -0.67 -6.17 -11.98
N VAL A 71 -0.09 -6.92 -11.04
CA VAL A 71 1.04 -6.47 -10.23
C VAL A 71 2.29 -7.30 -10.52
N ALA A 72 3.43 -6.62 -10.62
CA ALA A 72 4.72 -7.27 -10.80
C ALA A 72 5.17 -7.95 -9.50
N PRO A 73 5.60 -9.23 -9.55
CA PRO A 73 6.10 -9.91 -8.36
C PRO A 73 7.43 -9.28 -7.91
N PRO A 74 7.68 -9.15 -6.60
CA PRO A 74 8.92 -8.57 -6.08
C PRO A 74 10.12 -9.50 -6.26
N ARG A 75 9.89 -10.81 -6.42
CA ARG A 75 10.91 -11.84 -6.62
C ARG A 75 10.35 -13.01 -7.42
N PRO A 76 11.21 -13.85 -8.04
CA PRO A 76 10.78 -15.09 -8.69
C PRO A 76 9.94 -15.96 -7.73
N ARG A 77 8.88 -16.56 -8.27
CA ARG A 77 7.97 -17.48 -7.55
C ARG A 77 7.19 -16.85 -6.37
N ALA A 78 7.17 -15.51 -6.24
CA ALA A 78 6.28 -14.86 -5.28
C ALA A 78 4.81 -15.09 -5.67
N ILE A 79 3.97 -15.40 -4.69
CA ILE A 79 2.54 -15.65 -4.90
C ILE A 79 1.75 -14.52 -4.27
N TRP A 80 0.89 -13.87 -5.06
CA TRP A 80 -0.03 -12.86 -4.54
C TRP A 80 -1.17 -13.54 -3.78
N VAL A 81 -1.34 -13.17 -2.51
CA VAL A 81 -2.49 -13.53 -1.69
C VAL A 81 -3.40 -12.31 -1.64
N GLY A 82 -4.60 -12.45 -2.20
CA GLY A 82 -5.59 -11.36 -2.26
C GLY A 82 -6.00 -10.86 -0.88
N GLY A 83 -6.21 -9.54 -0.79
CA GLY A 83 -6.85 -8.93 0.38
C GLY A 83 -8.31 -9.36 0.50
N ALA A 84 -8.87 -9.20 1.70
CA ALA A 84 -10.24 -9.60 1.97
C ALA A 84 -10.88 -8.74 3.05
N TRP A 85 -12.18 -8.53 2.94
CA TRP A 85 -12.99 -8.05 4.05
C TRP A 85 -13.18 -9.19 5.04
N VAL A 86 -12.81 -8.93 6.29
CA VAL A 86 -12.91 -9.88 7.40
C VAL A 86 -13.94 -9.36 8.38
N HIS A 87 -14.84 -10.24 8.84
CA HIS A 87 -15.77 -9.92 9.91
C HIS A 87 -15.12 -10.22 11.27
N GLY A 88 -15.06 -9.22 12.14
CA GLY A 88 -14.52 -9.33 13.49
C GLY A 88 -15.45 -8.70 14.54
N PRO A 89 -15.03 -8.69 15.82
CA PRO A 89 -15.88 -8.23 16.93
C PRO A 89 -16.31 -6.76 16.84
N ARG A 90 -15.54 -5.91 16.14
CA ARG A 90 -15.79 -4.47 15.98
C ARG A 90 -16.46 -4.14 14.63
N GLY A 91 -16.92 -5.16 13.90
CA GLY A 91 -17.45 -5.04 12.54
C GLY A 91 -16.49 -5.59 11.48
N TYR A 92 -16.64 -5.11 10.26
CA TYR A 92 -15.86 -5.52 9.09
C TYR A 92 -14.62 -4.66 8.95
N TYR A 93 -13.49 -5.27 8.62
CA TYR A 93 -12.26 -4.56 8.31
C TYR A 93 -11.59 -5.14 7.08
N TRP A 94 -10.88 -4.29 6.34
CA TRP A 94 -10.10 -4.73 5.20
C TRP A 94 -8.76 -5.28 5.69
N ARG A 95 -8.47 -6.53 5.33
CA ARG A 95 -7.15 -7.13 5.46
C ARG A 95 -6.44 -7.00 4.13
N GLU A 96 -5.32 -6.30 4.14
CA GLU A 96 -4.52 -6.11 2.93
C GLU A 96 -4.02 -7.41 2.33
N GLY A 97 -3.92 -7.43 1.00
CA GLY A 97 -3.25 -8.50 0.29
C GLY A 97 -1.74 -8.41 0.45
N TYR A 98 -1.05 -9.53 0.28
CA TYR A 98 0.40 -9.61 0.47
C TYR A 98 1.04 -10.64 -0.45
N TRP A 99 2.35 -10.53 -0.60
CA TRP A 99 3.17 -11.51 -1.31
C TRP A 99 3.65 -12.59 -0.35
N ARG A 100 3.52 -13.85 -0.75
CA ARG A 100 4.08 -15.03 -0.07
C ARG A 100 5.30 -15.57 -0.81
#